data_AF-A0A1G7T9C0-F1
#
_entry.id   AF-A0A1G7T9C0-F1
#
_cell.length_a   1.000
_cell.length_b   1.000
_cell.length_c   1.000
_cell.angle_alpha   90.00
_cell.angle_beta   90.00
_cell.angle_gamma   90.00
#
_symmetry.space_group_name_H-M   'P 1'
#
loop_
_entity.id
_entity.type
_entity.pdbx_description
1 polymer ?
#
loop_
_entity_poly.entity_id
_entity_poly.type
_entity_poly.pdbx_seq_one_letter_code
_entity_poly.pdbx_strand_id
1 'polypeptide(L)' 'MKRNELTTAGALAIGDTFYKASDKTKKVFERITGEAKVTDFATYNVTARKHGSKFPEAMKSNTAVVFLRHIG' A
#
# COMPACT_ATOMS: atom_id res chain seq x y z
N MET A 1 -12.07 -1.19 7.10
CA MET A 1 -11.16 -0.62 8.12
C MET A 1 -11.64 0.76 8.54
N LYS A 2 -11.25 1.22 9.74
CA LYS A 2 -11.54 2.58 10.23
C LYS A 2 -10.44 3.54 9.79
N ARG A 3 -10.80 4.78 9.45
CA ARG A 3 -9.82 5.82 9.08
C ARG A 3 -8.78 6.02 10.19
N ASN A 4 -7.51 6.17 9.80
CA ASN A 4 -6.32 6.30 10.65
C ASN A 4 -5.97 5.05 11.47
N GLU A 5 -6.53 3.88 11.13
CA GLU A 5 -6.16 2.60 11.74
C GLU A 5 -4.78 2.13 11.23
N LEU A 6 -3.90 1.74 12.16
CA LEU A 6 -2.63 1.10 11.84
C LEU A 6 -2.89 -0.36 11.45
N THR A 7 -2.39 -0.77 10.29
CA THR A 7 -2.59 -2.10 9.73
C THR A 7 -1.37 -2.50 8.89
N THR A 8 -1.49 -3.58 8.12
CA THR A 8 -0.49 -4.00 7.13
C THR A 8 -0.99 -3.83 5.70
N ALA A 9 -0.06 -3.61 4.77
CA ALA A 9 -0.41 -3.38 3.37
C ALA A 9 -1.14 -4.57 2.72
N GLY A 10 -0.94 -5.79 3.23
CA GLY A 10 -1.63 -7.01 2.79
C GLY A 10 -3.09 -7.10 3.26
N ALA A 11 -3.48 -6.35 4.30
CA ALA A 11 -4.86 -6.28 4.77
C ALA A 11 -5.71 -5.27 3.99
N LEU A 12 -5.08 -4.47 3.11
CA LEU A 12 -5.74 -3.47 2.28
C LEU A 12 -6.45 -4.11 1.08
N ALA A 13 -7.69 -3.69 0.84
CA ALA A 13 -8.41 -4.00 -0.38
C ALA A 13 -7.93 -3.12 -1.54
N ILE A 14 -8.13 -3.58 -2.77
CA ILE A 14 -7.93 -2.74 -3.96
C ILE A 14 -8.87 -1.51 -3.86
N GLY A 15 -8.36 -0.31 -4.15
CA GLY A 15 -9.05 0.96 -3.96
C GLY A 15 -8.80 1.61 -2.58
N ASP A 16 -8.23 0.89 -1.61
CA ASP A 16 -7.87 1.48 -0.32
C ASP A 16 -6.70 2.46 -0.46
N THR A 17 -6.83 3.61 0.19
CA THR A 17 -5.77 4.59 0.32
C THR A 17 -5.11 4.54 1.69
N PHE A 18 -3.81 4.77 1.72
CA PHE A 18 -3.00 4.65 2.92
C PHE A 18 -1.72 5.47 2.81
N TYR A 19 -0.99 5.61 3.91
CA TYR A 19 0.43 6.01 3.89
C TYR A 19 1.26 5.02 4.69
N LYS A 20 2.56 4.90 4.39
CA LYS A 20 3.48 4.03 5.14
C LYS A 20 3.65 4.58 6.56
N ALA A 21 3.52 3.75 7.59
CA ALA A 21 3.60 4.22 8.98
C ALA A 21 4.97 4.87 9.31
N SER A 22 6.04 4.44 8.63
CA SER A 22 7.38 5.02 8.75
C SER A 22 7.58 6.31 7.93
N ASP A 23 6.66 6.66 7.04
CA ASP A 23 6.80 7.83 6.17
C ASP A 23 6.38 9.11 6.89
N LYS A 24 7.37 9.90 7.33
CA LYS A 24 7.18 11.21 7.97
C LYS A 24 6.43 12.21 7.07
N THR A 25 6.56 12.07 5.75
CA THR A 25 5.90 12.95 4.78
C THR A 25 4.45 12.53 4.48
N LYS A 26 4.02 11.38 5.00
CA LYS A 26 2.67 10.81 4.82
C LYS A 26 2.21 10.81 3.36
N LYS A 27 3.09 10.39 2.44
CA LYS A 27 2.75 10.26 1.03
C LYS A 27 1.61 9.25 0.89
N VAL A 28 0.56 9.67 0.20
CA VAL A 28 -0.63 8.84 -0.01
C VAL A 28 -0.37 7.88 -1.15
N PHE A 29 -0.71 6.63 -0.90
CA PHE A 29 -0.73 5.54 -1.85
C PHE A 29 -2.16 5.00 -1.96
N GLU A 30 -2.47 4.43 -3.11
CA GLU A 30 -3.67 3.68 -3.40
C GLU A 30 -3.27 2.24 -3.70
N ARG A 31 -3.92 1.27 -3.04
CA ARG A 31 -3.77 -0.14 -3.36
C ARG A 31 -4.43 -0.40 -4.70
N ILE A 32 -3.67 -0.88 -5.67
CA ILE A 32 -4.20 -1.22 -6.99
C ILE A 32 -3.98 -2.70 -7.30
N THR A 33 -4.66 -3.19 -8.33
CA THR A 33 -4.34 -4.50 -8.92
C THR A 33 -2.95 -4.48 -9.54
N GLY A 34 -2.19 -5.54 -9.34
CA GLY A 34 -0.90 -5.75 -9.98
C GLY A 34 -0.33 -7.11 -9.63
N GLU A 35 0.68 -7.52 -10.39
CA GLU A 35 1.31 -8.83 -10.22
C GLU A 35 2.21 -8.86 -8.99
N ALA A 36 2.28 -10.04 -8.36
CA ALA A 36 3.24 -10.31 -7.31
C ALA A 36 4.65 -10.31 -7.91
N LYS A 37 5.56 -9.54 -7.32
CA LYS A 37 6.98 -9.56 -7.69
C LYS A 37 7.73 -10.46 -6.73
N VAL A 38 8.29 -11.56 -7.23
CA VAL A 38 9.13 -12.47 -6.45
C VAL A 38 10.60 -12.19 -6.76
N THR A 39 11.42 -12.04 -5.73
CA THR A 39 12.88 -12.00 -5.84
C THR A 39 13.46 -13.05 -4.91
N ASP A 40 14.75 -13.39 -5.07
CA ASP A 40 15.44 -14.41 -4.25
C ASP A 40 15.39 -14.12 -2.74
N PHE A 41 15.13 -12.87 -2.36
CA PHE A 41 15.15 -12.39 -0.98
C PHE A 41 13.76 -12.04 -0.42
N ALA A 42 12.76 -11.81 -1.28
CA ALA A 42 11.46 -11.32 -0.84
C ALA A 42 10.36 -11.47 -1.90
N THR A 43 9.15 -11.68 -1.41
CA THR A 43 7.92 -11.68 -2.20
C THR A 43 7.15 -10.39 -1.94
N TYR A 44 6.89 -9.62 -2.99
CA TYR A 44 6.15 -8.36 -2.94
C TYR A 44 4.76 -8.57 -3.57
N ASN A 45 3.78 -8.89 -2.72
CA ASN A 45 2.41 -9.23 -3.14
C ASN A 45 1.47 -8.01 -3.16
N VAL A 46 1.98 -6.83 -2.82
CA VAL A 46 1.20 -5.59 -2.76
C VAL A 46 1.72 -4.61 -3.80
N THR A 47 0.91 -4.32 -4.81
CA THR A 47 1.09 -3.23 -5.76
C THR A 47 0.30 -2.01 -5.30
N ALA A 48 0.96 -0.86 -5.17
CA ALA A 48 0.32 0.39 -4.79
C ALA A 48 0.82 1.54 -5.66
N ARG A 49 -0.04 2.49 -5.99
CA ARG A 49 0.31 3.69 -6.75
C ARG A 49 0.37 4.89 -5.83
N LYS A 50 1.51 5.56 -5.81
CA LYS A 50 1.64 6.85 -5.13
C LYS A 50 0.82 7.91 -5.86
N HIS A 51 0.10 8.74 -5.11
CA HIS A 51 -0.63 9.86 -5.70
C HIS A 51 0.33 10.81 -6.45
N GLY A 52 0.02 11.10 -7.71
CA GLY A 52 0.89 11.89 -8.60
C GLY A 52 2.01 11.12 -9.30
N SER A 53 2.17 9.81 -9.06
CA SER A 53 3.10 8.95 -9.81
C SER A 53 2.37 8.20 -10.93
N LYS A 54 3.02 8.07 -12.09
CA LYS A 54 2.55 7.22 -13.19
C LYS A 54 2.87 5.74 -12.97
N PHE A 55 3.88 5.43 -12.15
CA PHE A 55 4.38 4.08 -11.98
C PHE A 55 3.95 3.51 -10.63
N PRO A 56 3.38 2.29 -10.63
CA PRO A 56 3.07 1.57 -9.40
C PRO A 56 4.33 1.01 -8.73
N GLU A 57 4.26 0.86 -7.43
CA GLU A 57 5.32 0.33 -6.58
C GLU A 57 4.89 -1.01 -5.98
N ALA A 58 5.81 -1.99 -6.01
CA ALA A 58 5.65 -3.24 -5.29
C ALA A 58 6.05 -3.07 -3.82
N MET A 59 5.31 -3.71 -2.92
CA MET A 59 5.40 -3.58 -1.48
C MET A 59 5.21 -4.95 -0.83
N LYS A 60 5.88 -5.17 0.30
CA LYS A 60 5.72 -6.37 1.11
C LYS A 60 4.36 -6.32 1.81
N SER A 61 3.67 -7.45 1.89
CA SER A 61 2.36 -7.55 2.55
C SER A 61 2.40 -7.14 4.03
N ASN A 62 3.50 -7.41 4.73
CA ASN A 62 3.69 -7.07 6.14
C ASN A 62 4.10 -5.61 6.40
N THR A 63 4.18 -4.77 5.37
CA THR A 63 4.55 -3.35 5.54
C THR A 63 3.51 -2.65 6.41
N ALA A 64 3.94 -2.02 7.52
CA ALA A 64 3.06 -1.26 8.39
C ALA A 64 2.58 0.02 7.69
N VAL A 65 1.27 0.20 7.64
CA VAL A 65 0.59 1.30 6.93
C VAL A 65 -0.55 1.84 7.78
N VAL A 66 -0.90 3.10 7.54
CA VAL A 66 -2.08 3.71 8.15
C VAL A 66 -3.15 3.86 7.08
N PHE A 67 -4.29 3.21 7.29
CA PHE A 67 -5.43 3.28 6.39
C PHE A 67 -6.07 4.68 6.44
N LEU A 68 -6.45 5.21 5.28
CA LEU A 68 -7.11 6.52 5.17
C LEU A 68 -8.59 6.37 4.82
N ARG A 69 -8.87 5.83 3.63
CA ARG A 69 -10.24 5.62 3.11
C ARG A 69 -10.21 4.66 1.92
N HIS A 70 -11.35 4.04 1.63
CA HIS A 70 -11.58 3.37 0.37
C HIS A 70 -12.01 4.39 -0.70
N ILE A 71 -11.46 4.27 -1.90
CA ILE A 71 -11.93 5.00 -3.09
C ILE A 71 -12.43 3.92 -4.05
N GLY A 72 -13.75 3.77 -4.09
CA GLY A 72 -14.49 2.92 -5.03
C GLY A 72 -15.48 3.79 -5.77
#